data_AF-A0A5D0RPT1-F1
#
_entry.id   AF-A0A5D0RPT1-F1
#
_cell.length_a   1.000
_cell.length_b   1.000
_cell.length_c   1.000
_cell.angle_alpha   90.00
_cell.angle_beta   90.00
_cell.angle_gamma   90.00
#
_symmetry.space_group_name_H-M   'P 1'
#
loop_
_entity.id
_entity.type
_entity.pdbx_description
1 polymer ?
#
loop_
_entity_poly.entity_id
_entity_poly.type
_entity_poly.pdbx_seq_one_letter_code
_entity_poly.pdbx_strand_id
1 'polypeptide(L)' 'MRVRVSRDLRDEFLLACQADDKPAAQMIREFMRAYVESHPVPSEDNTKNESRDEHADRRNSKQG' A
#
# COMPACT_ATOMS: atom_id res chain seq x y z
N MET A 1 -6.71 -11.89 3.54
CA MET A 1 -6.97 -11.68 4.98
C MET A 1 -8.44 -11.34 5.19
N ARG A 2 -9.12 -11.92 6.18
CA ARG A 2 -10.52 -11.58 6.52
C ARG A 2 -10.56 -10.99 7.93
N VAL A 3 -10.97 -9.73 8.05
CA VAL A 3 -11.09 -9.03 9.32
C VAL A 3 -12.53 -9.10 9.80
N ARG A 4 -12.73 -9.48 11.06
CA ARG A 4 -14.04 -9.45 11.73
C ARG A 4 -14.08 -8.23 12.64
N VAL A 5 -15.13 -7.44 12.53
CA VAL A 5 -15.38 -6.26 13.37
C VAL A 5 -16.81 -6.32 13.89
N SER A 6 -17.10 -5.61 14.98
CA SER A 6 -18.48 -5.47 15.45
C SER A 6 -19.30 -4.70 14.40
N ARG A 7 -20.61 -4.95 14.41
CA ARG A 7 -21.56 -4.27 13.51
C ARG A 7 -21.53 -2.76 13.73
N ASP A 8 -21.53 -2.35 14.99
CA ASP A 8 -21.60 -0.94 15.38
C ASP A 8 -20.34 -0.18 14.93
N LEU A 9 -19.16 -0.76 15.14
CA LEU A 9 -17.89 -0.15 14.70
C LEU A 9 -17.83 0.00 13.17
N ARG A 10 -18.32 -1.01 12.44
CA ARG A 10 -18.38 -0.94 10.97
C ARG A 10 -19.30 0.19 10.53
N ASP A 11 -20.48 0.30 11.14
CA ASP A 11 -21.49 1.26 10.74
C ASP A 11 -21.00 2.70 11.05
N GLU A 12 -20.37 2.93 12.21
CA GLU A 12 -19.70 4.20 12.54
C GLU A 12 -18.57 4.54 11.57
N PHE A 13 -17.71 3.55 11.24
CA PHE A 13 -16.61 3.75 10.30
C PHE A 13 -17.12 4.11 8.90
N LEU A 14 -18.19 3.48 8.44
CA LEU A 14 -18.81 3.78 7.14
C LEU A 14 -19.40 5.20 7.11
N LEU A 15 -20.05 5.64 8.20
CA LEU A 15 -20.57 7.00 8.31
C LEU A 15 -19.44 8.04 8.25
N ALA A 16 -18.33 7.79 8.95
CA ALA A 16 -17.16 8.67 8.90
C ALA A 16 -16.55 8.73 7.49
N CYS A 17 -16.35 7.58 6.85
CA CYS A 17 -15.85 7.50 5.47
C CYS A 17 -16.75 8.26 4.48
N GLN A 18 -18.06 8.18 4.66
CA GLN A 18 -19.03 8.88 3.82
C GLN A 18 -19.00 10.40 4.05
N ALA A 19 -18.78 10.85 5.29
CA ALA A 19 -18.60 12.27 5.59
C ALA A 19 -17.32 12.84 4.96
N ASP A 20 -16.26 12.04 4.89
CA ASP A 20 -14.97 12.40 4.30
C ASP A 20 -14.91 12.22 2.77
N ASP A 21 -16.01 11.76 2.14
CA ASP A 21 -16.12 11.40 0.72
C ASP A 21 -15.02 10.43 0.24
N LYS A 22 -14.61 9.51 1.13
CA LYS A 22 -13.56 8.53 0.86
C LYS A 22 -14.07 7.10 0.99
N PRO A 23 -13.74 6.20 0.05
CA PRO A 23 -14.08 4.79 0.20
C PRO A 23 -13.42 4.18 1.44
N ALA A 24 -14.17 3.39 2.21
CA ALA A 24 -13.68 2.66 3.38
C ALA A 24 -12.39 1.86 3.12
N ALA A 25 -12.30 1.21 1.95
CA ALA A 25 -11.12 0.46 1.56
C ALA A 25 -9.87 1.35 1.37
N GLN A 26 -10.04 2.60 0.95
CA GLN A 26 -8.94 3.56 0.85
C GLN A 26 -8.42 3.92 2.25
N MET A 27 -9.32 4.30 3.17
CA MET A 27 -8.95 4.62 4.55
C MET A 27 -8.23 3.46 5.26
N ILE A 28 -8.71 2.22 5.08
CA ILE A 28 -8.04 1.04 5.64
C ILE A 28 -6.63 0.87 5.08
N ARG A 29 -6.43 1.05 3.77
CA ARG A 29 -5.10 0.91 3.14
C ARG A 29 -4.13 1.99 3.60
N GLU A 30 -4.60 3.23 3.70
CA GLU A 30 -3.80 4.35 4.21
C GLU A 30 -3.41 4.09 5.69
N PHE A 31 -4.37 3.66 6.50
CA PHE A 31 -4.13 3.31 7.90
C PHE A 31 -3.12 2.16 8.04
N MET A 32 -3.29 1.08 7.28
CA MET A 32 -2.35 -0.06 7.30
C MET A 32 -0.94 0.36 6.89
N ARG A 33 -0.80 1.23 5.86
CA ARG A 33 0.51 1.73 5.44
C ARG A 33 1.19 2.54 6.54
N ALA A 34 0.48 3.51 7.12
CA ALA A 34 1.00 4.33 8.22
C ALA A 34 1.35 3.47 9.45
N TYR A 35 0.57 2.43 9.73
CA TYR A 35 0.84 1.49 10.82
C TYR A 35 2.15 0.72 10.60
N VAL A 36 2.39 0.20 9.39
CA VAL A 36 3.64 -0.53 9.06
C VAL A 36 4.86 0.40 9.06
N GLU A 37 4.72 1.63 8.56
CA GLU A 37 5.80 2.62 8.59
C GLU A 37 6.21 2.99 10.02
N SER A 38 5.24 3.10 10.93
CA SER A 38 5.51 3.38 12.35
C SER A 38 5.96 2.16 13.16
N HIS A 39 5.72 0.94 12.65
CA HIS A 39 6.08 -0.32 13.30
C HIS A 39 6.92 -1.17 12.34
N PRO A 40 8.18 -0.79 12.09
CA PRO A 40 9.05 -1.54 11.21
C PRO A 40 9.20 -2.97 11.74
N VAL A 41 8.58 -3.91 11.03
CA VAL A 41 8.84 -5.32 11.25
C VAL A 41 10.23 -5.63 10.69
N PRO A 42 11.10 -6.33 11.43
CA PRO A 42 12.36 -6.81 10.87
C PRO A 42 12.02 -7.85 9.79
N SER A 43 11.94 -7.39 8.54
CA SER A 43 11.67 -8.24 7.38
C SER A 43 12.96 -8.97 7.01
N GLU A 44 13.00 -10.30 7.13
CA GLU A 44 14.13 -11.12 6.66
C GLU A 44 14.21 -11.25 5.12
N ASP A 45 13.36 -10.57 4.35
CA ASP A 45 13.44 -10.60 2.89
C ASP A 45 12.94 -9.28 2.27
N ASN A 46 13.87 -8.42 1.89
CA ASN A 46 13.58 -7.17 1.15
C ASN A 46 14.54 -7.04 -0.03
N THR A 47 14.45 -7.96 -0.99
CA THR A 47 15.39 -7.98 -2.14
C THR A 47 14.75 -7.68 -3.51
N LYS A 48 13.44 -7.46 -3.64
CA LYS A 48 12.85 -7.40 -5.01
C LYS A 48 11.73 -6.38 -5.23
N ASN A 49 11.96 -5.12 -4.87
CA ASN A 49 11.11 -4.06 -5.40
C ASN A 49 11.85 -2.80 -5.89
N GLU A 50 13.06 -3.00 -6.45
CA GLU A 50 13.79 -2.01 -7.27
C GLU A 50 14.04 -2.60 -8.67
N SER A 51 12.99 -2.82 -9.47
CA SER A 51 13.17 -3.28 -10.85
C SER A 51 12.01 -2.84 -11.75
N ARG A 52 11.73 -1.54 -11.82
CA ARG A 52 10.81 -1.03 -12.84
C ARG A 52 11.18 0.30 -13.50
N ASP A 53 12.30 0.92 -13.10
CA ASP A 53 12.75 2.19 -13.66
C ASP A 53 14.01 2.12 -14.56
N GLU A 54 14.59 0.94 -14.81
CA GLU A 54 15.65 0.78 -15.82
C GLU A 54 15.09 0.26 -17.15
N HIS A 55 14.23 1.08 -17.76
CA HIS A 55 13.86 0.96 -19.17
C HIS A 55 14.71 1.93 -20.01
N ALA A 56 15.31 1.39 -21.08
CA ALA A 56 15.78 2.07 -22.29
C ALA A 56 17.18 2.72 -22.31
N ASP A 57 18.26 1.92 -22.29
CA ASP A 57 19.54 2.37 -22.88
C ASP A 57 20.44 1.25 -23.43
N ARG A 58 19.91 0.36 -24.29
CA ARG A 58 20.73 -0.58 -25.10
C ARG A 58 20.51 -0.41 -26.60
N ARG A 59 20.52 0.83 -27.07
CA ARG A 59 20.41 1.15 -28.49
C ARG A 59 21.60 1.98 -29.01
N ASN A 60 22.85 1.67 -28.64
CA ASN A 60 23.99 2.09 -29.46
C ASN A 60 25.29 1.33 -29.13
N SER A 61 25.98 0.85 -30.18
CA SER A 61 27.43 0.55 -30.28
C SER A 61 27.65 -0.72 -31.11
N LYS A 62 27.45 -0.54 -32.42
CA LYS A 62 28.04 -1.31 -33.50
C LYS A 62 29.29 -0.53 -33.94
N GLN A 63 30.34 -1.26 -34.32
CA GLN A 63 31.64 -0.83 -34.90
C GLN A 63 32.77 -0.45 -33.93
N GLY A 64 33.83 -1.24 -34.03
CA GLY A 64 35.16 -1.08 -33.48
C GLY A 64 35.99 -2.28 -33.91
#